data_AF-A0A818S3E6-F1
#
_entry.id   AF-A0A818S3E6-F1
#
_cell.length_a   1.000
_cell.length_b   1.000
_cell.length_c   1.000
_cell.angle_alpha   90.00
_cell.angle_beta   90.00
_cell.angle_gamma   90.00
#
_symmetry.space_group_name_H-M   'P 1'
#
loop_
_entity.id
_entity.type
_entity.pdbx_description
1 polymer ?
#
loop_
_entity_poly.entity_id
_entity_poly.type
_entity_poly.pdbx_seq_one_letter_code
_entity_poly.pdbx_strand_id
1 'polypeptide(L)'
;MGATTSIPNTINVNEIIFNTGLSKRQICSLWTRFYELDRDARGDAKGYKGYLDADDLGRVRKFDENPIASRLIKVIFDDFGSNGKLTFPQFVDFMSTFAQRKRIGHNHDRRSSIQTTTTTTKTDLESIKYSSDDSERTRKIKFLFSMYDVDRNGRLSKEDIQEILKMMVGKINDDEASIIAEKVIGEFTEDQPNTTVTLENFEKTLHTLDFNDKMSLKVLK
;
A
#
# COMPACT_ATOMS: atom_id res chain seq x y z
N MET A 1 -8.75 11.77 31.24
CA MET A 1 -8.56 10.37 31.67
C MET A 1 -8.59 9.50 30.43
N GLY A 2 -7.44 8.96 30.01
CA GLY A 2 -7.31 8.23 28.75
C GLY A 2 -7.61 6.75 28.94
N ALA A 3 -8.70 6.26 28.34
CA ALA A 3 -8.91 4.82 28.19
C ALA A 3 -7.72 4.26 27.40
N THR A 4 -7.06 3.24 27.95
CA THR A 4 -5.99 2.53 27.25
C THR A 4 -6.60 1.87 26.01
N THR A 5 -6.28 2.37 24.81
CA THR A 5 -6.62 1.75 23.53
C THR A 5 -5.78 0.48 23.33
N SER A 6 -5.99 -0.51 24.18
CA SER A 6 -5.37 -1.83 24.04
C SER A 6 -5.97 -2.52 22.82
N ILE A 7 -5.12 -3.19 22.05
CA ILE A 7 -5.56 -4.06 20.96
C ILE A 7 -6.40 -5.20 21.57
N PRO A 8 -7.63 -5.46 21.08
CA PRO A 8 -8.47 -6.57 21.51
C PRO A 8 -7.74 -7.91 21.39
N ASN A 9 -7.94 -8.80 22.38
CA ASN A 9 -7.36 -10.15 22.39
C ASN A 9 -7.84 -11.04 21.23
N THR A 10 -8.94 -10.66 20.57
CA THR A 10 -9.43 -11.33 19.36
C THR A 10 -8.54 -11.12 18.15
N ILE A 11 -7.67 -10.10 18.18
CA ILE A 11 -6.74 -9.80 17.09
C ILE A 11 -5.42 -10.51 17.37
N ASN A 12 -5.07 -11.45 16.49
CA ASN A 12 -3.81 -12.15 16.56
C ASN A 12 -2.65 -11.27 16.08
N VAL A 13 -2.06 -10.51 17.02
CA VAL A 13 -0.95 -9.61 16.71
C VAL A 13 0.26 -10.35 16.14
N ASN A 14 0.52 -11.59 16.56
CA ASN A 14 1.68 -12.36 16.08
C ASN A 14 1.55 -12.73 14.61
N GLU A 15 0.34 -13.07 14.18
CA GLU A 15 0.04 -13.34 12.78
C GLU A 15 0.18 -12.09 11.91
N ILE A 16 -0.29 -10.93 12.39
CA ILE A 16 -0.10 -9.65 11.70
C ILE A 16 1.39 -9.32 11.58
N ILE A 17 2.18 -9.51 12.63
CA ILE A 17 3.64 -9.33 12.59
C ILE A 17 4.26 -10.24 11.54
N PHE A 18 3.87 -11.53 11.52
CA PHE A 18 4.41 -12.51 10.57
C PHE A 18 4.10 -12.14 9.12
N ASN A 19 2.86 -11.75 8.82
CA ASN A 19 2.42 -11.44 7.47
C ASN A 19 2.96 -10.10 6.95
N THR A 20 3.02 -9.08 7.81
CA THR A 20 3.35 -7.70 7.39
C THR A 20 4.79 -7.29 7.68
N GLY A 21 5.50 -8.01 8.55
CA GLY A 21 6.83 -7.65 9.03
C GLY A 21 6.87 -6.39 9.92
N LEU A 22 5.71 -5.86 10.31
CA LEU A 22 5.60 -4.69 11.18
C LEU A 22 5.93 -5.06 12.63
N SER A 23 6.60 -4.15 13.34
CA SER A 23 6.83 -4.30 14.77
C SER A 23 5.54 -4.13 15.57
N LYS A 24 5.48 -4.75 16.77
CA LYS A 24 4.36 -4.56 17.71
C LYS A 24 4.07 -3.09 17.99
N ARG A 25 5.10 -2.24 18.08
CA ARG A 25 4.93 -0.79 18.30
C ARG A 25 4.23 -0.11 17.12
N GLN A 26 4.59 -0.45 15.88
CA GLN A 26 3.91 0.05 14.69
C GLN A 26 2.45 -0.42 14.67
N ILE A 27 2.18 -1.69 14.96
CA ILE A 27 0.80 -2.22 15.01
C ILE A 27 -0.03 -1.53 16.09
N CYS A 28 0.52 -1.27 17.28
CA CYS A 28 -0.18 -0.50 18.32
C CYS A 28 -0.49 0.95 17.89
N SER A 29 0.44 1.60 17.17
CA SER A 29 0.24 2.94 16.61
C SER A 29 -0.88 2.93 15.56
N LEU A 30 -0.88 1.93 14.67
CA LEU A 30 -1.93 1.74 13.68
C LEU A 30 -3.29 1.45 14.33
N TRP A 31 -3.33 0.65 15.41
CA TRP A 31 -4.54 0.38 16.17
C TRP A 31 -5.13 1.65 16.76
N THR A 32 -4.30 2.50 17.36
CA THR A 32 -4.75 3.77 17.93
C THR A 32 -5.41 4.64 16.86
N ARG A 33 -4.79 4.74 15.68
CA ARG A 33 -5.35 5.50 14.55
C ARG A 33 -6.63 4.89 13.99
N PHE A 34 -6.65 3.57 13.81
CA PHE A 34 -7.84 2.85 13.37
C PHE A 34 -9.00 3.10 14.32
N TYR A 35 -8.75 2.97 15.62
CA TYR A 35 -9.74 3.20 16.66
C TYR A 35 -10.23 4.66 16.70
N GLU A 36 -9.35 5.64 16.45
CA GLU A 36 -9.73 7.05 16.36
C GLU A 36 -10.63 7.33 15.14
N LEU A 37 -10.33 6.73 13.99
CA LEU A 37 -11.14 6.85 12.77
C LEU A 37 -12.51 6.17 12.91
N ASP A 38 -12.55 5.03 13.59
CA ASP A 38 -13.77 4.25 13.81
C ASP A 38 -14.80 4.96 14.71
N ARG A 39 -14.34 5.97 15.47
CA ARG A 39 -15.06 6.45 16.65
C ARG A 39 -16.13 7.52 16.40
N ASP A 40 -16.21 8.19 15.25
CA ASP A 40 -17.01 9.43 15.23
C ASP A 40 -17.69 9.89 13.94
N ALA A 41 -19.03 10.05 14.01
CA ALA A 41 -19.77 11.25 13.56
C ALA A 41 -21.24 11.27 14.02
N ARG A 42 -21.90 10.12 14.29
CA ARG A 42 -23.36 10.07 14.53
C ARG A 42 -23.81 10.18 15.98
N GLY A 43 -22.92 10.30 16.96
CA GLY A 43 -23.29 10.45 18.37
C GLY A 43 -24.14 9.29 18.95
N ASP A 44 -24.31 8.19 18.21
CA ASP A 44 -25.04 7.04 18.68
C ASP A 44 -24.23 6.38 19.80
N ALA A 45 -24.88 6.16 20.94
CA ALA A 45 -24.30 5.64 22.18
C ALA A 45 -23.71 4.20 22.09
N LYS A 46 -23.49 3.68 20.88
CA LYS A 46 -22.81 2.42 20.63
C LYS A 46 -21.37 2.71 20.24
N GLY A 47 -20.44 2.13 21.01
CA GLY A 47 -19.01 2.27 20.77
C GLY A 47 -18.52 1.71 19.43
N TYR A 48 -17.21 1.54 19.35
CA TYR A 48 -16.43 0.98 18.23
C TYR A 48 -17.17 -0.07 17.38
N LYS A 49 -17.32 0.21 16.07
CA LYS A 49 -18.04 -0.63 15.10
C LYS A 49 -17.20 -1.79 14.57
N GLY A 50 -15.86 -1.70 14.66
CA GLY A 50 -15.00 -2.80 14.23
C GLY A 50 -14.43 -2.70 12.82
N TYR A 51 -14.82 -1.67 12.06
CA TYR A 51 -14.48 -1.56 10.65
C TYR A 51 -14.57 -0.11 10.19
N LEU A 52 -13.64 0.33 9.34
CA LEU A 52 -13.74 1.62 8.67
C LEU A 52 -14.61 1.51 7.42
N ASP A 53 -15.36 2.54 7.12
CA ASP A 53 -16.07 2.75 5.85
C ASP A 53 -15.50 3.97 5.11
N ALA A 54 -16.00 4.24 3.90
CA ALA A 54 -15.51 5.33 3.07
C ALA A 54 -15.66 6.70 3.75
N ASP A 55 -16.70 6.88 4.57
CA ASP A 55 -16.94 8.13 5.26
C ASP A 55 -15.89 8.36 6.35
N ASP A 56 -15.47 7.34 7.11
CA ASP A 56 -14.43 7.54 8.13
C ASP A 56 -13.08 7.88 7.52
N LEU A 57 -12.71 7.24 6.40
CA LEU A 57 -11.46 7.54 5.71
C LEU A 57 -11.52 8.94 5.08
N GLY A 58 -12.67 9.35 4.55
CA GLY A 58 -12.90 10.67 4.00
C GLY A 58 -12.78 11.81 5.03
N ARG A 59 -13.12 11.56 6.31
CA ARG A 59 -12.99 12.56 7.40
C ARG A 59 -11.54 12.97 7.69
N VAL A 60 -10.56 12.21 7.22
CA VAL A 60 -9.16 12.58 7.41
C VAL A 60 -8.89 13.83 6.57
N ARG A 61 -8.81 15.01 7.21
CA ARG A 61 -8.62 16.34 6.57
C ARG A 61 -7.58 16.40 5.44
N LYS A 62 -6.57 15.52 5.47
CA LYS A 62 -5.54 15.44 4.43
C LYS A 62 -6.05 14.83 3.11
N PHE A 63 -7.19 14.14 3.12
CA PHE A 63 -7.86 13.64 1.92
C PHE A 63 -8.63 14.76 1.21
N ASP A 64 -9.15 15.75 1.93
CA ASP A 64 -9.83 16.91 1.31
C ASP A 64 -8.89 17.71 0.39
N GLU A 65 -7.61 17.78 0.75
CA GLU A 65 -6.57 18.50 -0.01
C GLU A 65 -5.84 17.60 -1.02
N ASN A 66 -6.14 16.30 -1.05
CA ASN A 66 -5.46 15.34 -1.91
C ASN A 66 -6.32 15.01 -3.14
N PRO A 67 -5.94 15.44 -4.36
CA PRO A 67 -6.78 15.28 -5.55
C PRO A 67 -7.06 13.82 -5.93
N ILE A 68 -6.23 12.88 -5.47
CA ILE A 68 -6.39 11.44 -5.70
C ILE A 68 -6.98 10.71 -4.48
N ALA A 69 -7.49 11.44 -3.49
CA ALA A 69 -8.07 10.89 -2.27
C ALA A 69 -9.23 9.92 -2.53
N SER A 70 -10.19 10.34 -3.36
CA SER A 70 -11.36 9.53 -3.72
C SER A 70 -10.92 8.22 -4.35
N ARG A 71 -9.92 8.29 -5.24
CA ARG A 71 -9.35 7.12 -5.89
C ARG A 71 -8.65 6.20 -4.91
N LEU A 72 -7.83 6.76 -4.01
CA LEU A 72 -7.15 6.02 -2.95
C LEU A 72 -8.15 5.28 -2.05
N ILE A 73 -9.22 5.95 -1.63
CA ILE A 73 -10.29 5.33 -0.82
C ILE A 73 -10.92 4.16 -1.60
N LYS A 74 -11.28 4.36 -2.86
CA LYS A 74 -11.84 3.28 -3.71
C LYS A 74 -10.90 2.08 -3.77
N VAL A 75 -9.61 2.30 -4.04
CA VAL A 75 -8.60 1.22 -4.09
C VAL A 75 -8.47 0.49 -2.76
N ILE A 76 -8.45 1.21 -1.63
CA ILE A 76 -8.38 0.60 -0.30
C ILE A 76 -9.52 -0.40 -0.09
N PHE A 77 -10.75 -0.02 -0.43
CA PHE A 77 -11.92 -0.88 -0.21
C PHE A 77 -12.03 -2.02 -1.21
N ASP A 78 -11.64 -1.81 -2.46
CA ASP A 78 -11.66 -2.84 -3.50
C ASP A 78 -10.56 -3.90 -3.27
N ASP A 79 -9.34 -3.47 -2.92
CA ASP A 79 -8.16 -4.36 -2.85
C ASP A 79 -8.02 -5.03 -1.48
N PHE A 80 -8.40 -4.34 -0.40
CA PHE A 80 -8.20 -4.80 0.97
C PHE A 80 -9.50 -4.97 1.75
N GLY A 81 -10.53 -4.22 1.39
CA GLY A 81 -11.82 -4.24 2.08
C GLY A 81 -12.71 -5.43 1.72
N SER A 82 -13.87 -5.48 2.35
CA SER A 82 -14.94 -6.44 2.01
C SER A 82 -16.29 -5.79 2.27
N ASN A 83 -17.18 -5.81 1.27
CA ASN A 83 -18.52 -5.22 1.37
C ASN A 83 -18.51 -3.73 1.81
N GLY A 84 -17.55 -2.94 1.32
CA GLY A 84 -17.40 -1.53 1.69
C GLY A 84 -16.91 -1.29 3.12
N LYS A 85 -16.37 -2.33 3.77
CA LYS A 85 -15.85 -2.29 5.14
C LYS A 85 -14.38 -2.69 5.17
N LEU A 86 -13.61 -2.04 6.02
CA LEU A 86 -12.18 -2.30 6.21
C LEU A 86 -11.92 -2.64 7.68
N THR A 87 -11.66 -3.90 7.97
CA THR A 87 -11.32 -4.36 9.33
C THR A 87 -9.88 -4.00 9.70
N PHE A 88 -9.52 -4.09 10.98
CA PHE A 88 -8.16 -3.75 11.41
C PHE A 88 -7.06 -4.59 10.73
N PRO A 89 -7.15 -5.93 10.61
CA PRO A 89 -6.14 -6.69 9.88
C PRO A 89 -5.97 -6.24 8.42
N GLN A 90 -7.07 -5.95 7.72
CA GLN A 90 -7.05 -5.44 6.34
C GLN A 90 -6.45 -4.03 6.25
N PHE A 91 -6.75 -3.17 7.22
CA PHE A 91 -6.11 -1.87 7.33
C PHE A 91 -4.60 -1.98 7.53
N VAL A 92 -4.15 -2.92 8.38
CA VAL A 92 -2.70 -3.15 8.58
C VAL A 92 -2.05 -3.73 7.33
N ASP A 93 -2.73 -4.60 6.59
CA ASP A 93 -2.25 -5.12 5.30
C ASP A 93 -2.05 -4.00 4.27
N PHE A 94 -3.05 -3.13 4.11
CA PHE A 94 -2.93 -1.90 3.30
C PHE A 94 -1.74 -1.04 3.72
N MET A 95 -1.61 -0.76 5.03
CA MET A 95 -0.51 0.05 5.55
C MET A 95 0.85 -0.64 5.31
N SER A 96 0.90 -1.97 5.28
CA SER A 96 2.14 -2.73 5.04
C SER A 96 2.72 -2.52 3.65
N THR A 97 1.89 -2.21 2.63
CA THR A 97 2.34 -1.86 1.27
C THR A 97 3.33 -0.70 1.26
N PHE A 98 3.21 0.23 2.21
CA PHE A 98 4.07 1.42 2.33
C PHE A 98 5.10 1.33 3.46
N ALA A 99 5.18 0.18 4.14
CA ALA A 99 6.16 -0.04 5.18
C ALA A 99 7.55 -0.17 4.56
N GLN A 100 8.49 0.66 5.01
CA GLN A 100 9.90 0.44 4.71
C GLN A 100 10.40 -0.69 5.61
N ARG A 101 10.60 -1.88 5.05
CA ARG A 101 11.20 -2.96 5.82
C ARG A 101 12.68 -2.66 5.97
N LYS A 102 13.10 -2.36 7.21
CA LYS A 102 14.53 -2.23 7.52
C LYS A 102 15.21 -3.51 7.08
N ARG A 103 16.19 -3.39 6.19
CA ARG A 103 17.11 -4.49 5.88
C ARG A 103 17.57 -5.06 7.21
N ILE A 104 17.27 -6.32 7.47
CA ILE A 104 17.98 -7.07 8.52
C ILE A 104 19.40 -7.19 7.99
N GLY A 105 20.21 -6.15 8.24
CA GLY A 105 21.65 -6.27 8.19
C GLY A 105 21.97 -7.43 9.11
N HIS A 106 22.49 -8.52 8.55
CA HIS A 106 23.06 -9.58 9.35
C HIS A 106 24.18 -8.95 10.14
N ASN A 107 23.89 -8.58 11.39
CA ASN A 107 24.90 -8.22 12.36
C ASN A 107 25.54 -9.55 12.76
N HIS A 108 26.39 -10.08 11.89
CA HIS A 108 27.26 -11.18 12.22
C HIS A 108 28.39 -10.62 13.08
N ASP A 109 28.08 -10.26 14.34
CA ASP A 109 29.08 -10.39 15.37
C ASP A 109 28.53 -10.36 16.82
N ARG A 110 28.93 -11.42 17.52
CA ARG A 110 29.20 -11.56 18.96
C ARG A 110 28.06 -11.99 19.90
N ARG A 111 28.14 -13.31 20.17
CA ARG A 111 27.88 -14.04 21.45
C ARG A 111 26.41 -14.28 21.85
N SER A 112 25.92 -15.50 21.59
CA SER A 112 25.80 -16.53 22.64
C SER A 112 25.39 -17.87 22.03
N SER A 113 26.11 -18.91 22.45
CA SER A 113 25.98 -20.33 22.11
C SER A 113 24.57 -20.91 22.29
N ILE A 114 23.95 -21.38 21.19
CA ILE A 114 23.15 -22.61 21.17
C ILE A 114 23.44 -23.32 19.84
N GLN A 115 23.84 -24.58 19.93
CA GLN A 115 24.25 -25.45 18.85
C GLN A 115 23.00 -26.03 18.18
N THR A 116 22.66 -25.58 16.97
CA THR A 116 21.74 -26.30 16.07
C THR A 116 22.41 -26.47 14.72
N THR A 117 22.65 -27.74 14.38
CA THR A 117 23.26 -28.19 13.15
C THR A 117 22.26 -28.13 11.99
N THR A 118 22.34 -27.08 11.18
CA THR A 118 21.86 -27.11 9.79
C THR A 118 22.87 -26.37 8.92
N THR A 119 23.56 -27.12 8.08
CA THR A 119 24.53 -26.64 7.09
C THR A 119 23.79 -25.87 6.00
N THR A 120 23.64 -24.55 6.15
CA THR A 120 23.09 -23.66 5.12
C THR A 120 24.24 -23.07 4.32
N THR A 121 24.22 -23.27 3.01
CA THR A 121 25.30 -22.83 2.11
C THR A 121 25.15 -21.33 1.80
N LYS A 122 26.25 -20.63 1.52
CA LYS A 122 26.25 -19.18 1.21
C LYS A 122 25.32 -18.78 0.06
N THR A 123 25.02 -19.72 -0.83
CA THR A 123 24.05 -19.62 -1.94
C THR A 123 22.60 -19.48 -1.48
N ASP A 124 22.23 -20.04 -0.32
CA ASP A 124 20.87 -19.98 0.22
C ASP A 124 20.55 -18.61 0.86
N LEU A 125 21.59 -17.85 1.24
CA LEU A 125 21.44 -16.53 1.85
C LEU A 125 21.30 -15.41 0.81
N GLU A 126 21.88 -15.58 -0.38
CA GLU A 126 21.68 -14.64 -1.49
C GLU A 126 20.26 -14.74 -2.06
N SER A 127 19.72 -15.95 -2.24
CA SER A 127 18.34 -16.15 -2.72
C SER A 127 17.25 -15.60 -1.77
N ILE A 128 17.50 -15.59 -0.46
CA ILE A 128 16.60 -14.97 0.55
C ILE A 128 16.67 -13.44 0.52
N LYS A 129 17.82 -12.86 0.20
CA LYS A 129 17.99 -11.40 0.07
C LYS A 129 17.30 -10.85 -1.17
N TYR A 130 17.30 -11.60 -2.28
CA TYR A 130 16.64 -11.22 -3.53
C TYR A 130 15.10 -11.38 -3.50
N SER A 131 14.54 -12.22 -2.63
CA SER A 131 13.08 -12.45 -2.60
C SER A 131 12.28 -11.41 -1.80
N SER A 132 12.89 -10.77 -0.79
CA SER A 132 12.17 -9.85 0.10
C SER A 132 12.06 -8.42 -0.44
N ASP A 133 13.07 -7.95 -1.17
CA ASP A 133 13.14 -6.59 -1.75
C ASP A 133 12.26 -6.49 -3.01
N ASP A 134 12.34 -7.52 -3.87
CA ASP A 134 11.52 -7.64 -5.06
C ASP A 134 10.03 -7.76 -4.69
N SER A 135 9.70 -8.59 -3.69
CA SER A 135 8.32 -8.69 -3.20
C SER A 135 7.78 -7.39 -2.59
N GLU A 136 8.61 -6.54 -1.94
CA GLU A 136 8.16 -5.22 -1.48
C GLU A 136 7.80 -4.33 -2.66
N ARG A 137 8.72 -4.30 -3.63
CA ARG A 137 8.63 -3.47 -4.80
C ARG A 137 7.43 -3.87 -5.65
N THR A 138 7.27 -5.16 -5.92
CA THR A 138 6.11 -5.71 -6.65
C THR A 138 4.79 -5.35 -5.97
N ARG A 139 4.68 -5.41 -4.63
CA ARG A 139 3.45 -4.99 -3.93
C ARG A 139 3.15 -3.51 -4.17
N LYS A 140 4.16 -2.65 -4.10
CA LYS A 140 4.02 -1.22 -4.38
C LYS A 140 3.64 -0.96 -5.84
N ILE A 141 4.26 -1.66 -6.79
CA ILE A 141 3.93 -1.55 -8.22
C ILE A 141 2.49 -1.97 -8.47
N LYS A 142 2.07 -3.12 -7.91
CA LYS A 142 0.68 -3.60 -8.04
C LYS A 142 -0.33 -2.62 -7.46
N PHE A 143 -0.03 -2.02 -6.31
CA PHE A 143 -0.87 -0.98 -5.73
C PHE A 143 -0.93 0.28 -6.60
N LEU A 144 0.21 0.69 -7.18
CA LEU A 144 0.22 1.84 -8.07
C LEU A 144 -0.57 1.55 -9.35
N PHE A 145 -0.42 0.35 -9.91
CA PHE A 145 -1.22 -0.11 -11.04
C PHE A 145 -2.71 -0.06 -10.71
N SER A 146 -3.11 -0.58 -9.54
CA SER A 146 -4.51 -0.56 -9.10
C SER A 146 -5.06 0.84 -8.82
N MET A 147 -4.19 1.84 -8.58
CA MET A 147 -4.55 3.25 -8.54
C MET A 147 -4.83 3.84 -9.92
N TYR A 148 -4.14 3.38 -10.96
CA TYR A 148 -4.36 3.86 -12.33
C TYR A 148 -5.49 3.11 -13.05
N ASP A 149 -5.67 1.81 -12.82
CA ASP A 149 -6.68 0.96 -13.47
C ASP A 149 -8.11 1.22 -12.93
N VAL A 150 -8.82 2.21 -13.47
CA VAL A 150 -10.09 2.72 -12.90
C VAL A 150 -11.22 1.69 -13.04
N ASP A 151 -11.25 0.99 -14.16
CA ASP A 151 -12.27 0.01 -14.51
C ASP A 151 -11.96 -1.43 -14.07
N ARG A 152 -10.74 -1.68 -13.57
CA ARG A 152 -10.28 -2.97 -13.00
C ARG A 152 -10.17 -4.08 -14.03
N ASN A 153 -9.93 -3.74 -15.29
CA ASN A 153 -9.80 -4.72 -16.35
C ASN A 153 -8.38 -5.35 -16.41
N GLY A 154 -7.45 -4.90 -15.56
CA GLY A 154 -6.07 -5.37 -15.51
C GLY A 154 -5.15 -4.72 -16.55
N ARG A 155 -5.58 -3.64 -17.19
CA ARG A 155 -4.90 -2.90 -18.25
C ARG A 155 -5.13 -1.41 -18.07
N LEU A 156 -4.10 -0.59 -18.23
CA LEU A 156 -4.25 0.87 -18.21
C LEU A 156 -4.50 1.35 -19.62
N SER A 157 -5.71 1.84 -19.85
CA SER A 157 -6.12 2.50 -21.07
C SER A 157 -5.69 3.97 -21.10
N LYS A 158 -5.90 4.62 -22.24
CA LYS A 158 -5.68 6.06 -22.38
C LYS A 158 -6.64 6.83 -21.49
N GLU A 159 -7.88 6.35 -21.42
CA GLU A 159 -8.97 6.90 -20.65
C GLU A 159 -8.64 6.86 -19.14
N ASP A 160 -8.08 5.75 -18.65
CA ASP A 160 -7.61 5.62 -17.25
C ASP A 160 -6.58 6.68 -16.90
N ILE A 161 -5.55 6.83 -17.74
CA ILE A 161 -4.47 7.79 -17.50
C ILE A 161 -5.00 9.22 -17.57
N GLN A 162 -5.88 9.52 -18.53
CA GLN A 162 -6.53 10.83 -18.64
C GLN A 162 -7.36 11.17 -17.41
N GLU A 163 -8.15 10.23 -16.90
CA GLU A 163 -8.99 10.43 -15.72
C GLU A 163 -8.13 10.78 -14.50
N ILE A 164 -7.07 10.00 -14.26
CA ILE A 164 -6.14 10.26 -13.16
C ILE A 164 -5.39 11.59 -13.34
N LEU A 165 -4.95 11.92 -14.56
CA LEU A 165 -4.30 13.21 -14.86
C LEU A 165 -5.23 14.40 -14.60
N LYS A 166 -6.50 14.30 -15.00
CA LYS A 166 -7.51 15.35 -14.74
C LYS A 166 -7.74 15.54 -13.25
N MET A 167 -7.79 14.45 -12.47
CA MET A 167 -7.87 14.53 -11.01
C MET A 167 -6.65 15.25 -10.43
N MET A 168 -5.43 14.92 -10.87
CA MET A 168 -4.19 15.48 -10.31
C MET A 168 -3.92 16.93 -10.70
N VAL A 169 -4.14 17.29 -11.96
CA VAL A 169 -3.74 18.59 -12.52
C VAL A 169 -4.89 19.62 -12.46
N GLY A 170 -6.14 19.15 -12.44
CA GLY A 170 -7.36 19.94 -12.32
C GLY A 170 -7.67 20.82 -13.55
N LYS A 171 -6.73 21.68 -13.96
CA LYS A 171 -6.86 22.61 -15.09
C LYS A 171 -6.08 22.14 -16.32
N ILE A 172 -6.35 20.93 -16.80
CA ILE A 172 -5.83 20.45 -18.08
C ILE A 172 -7.01 20.28 -19.03
N ASN A 173 -6.87 20.72 -20.28
CA ASN A 173 -7.88 20.47 -21.30
C ASN A 173 -7.78 19.01 -21.81
N ASP A 174 -8.86 18.54 -22.43
CA ASP A 174 -8.95 17.13 -22.84
C ASP A 174 -7.89 16.75 -23.89
N ASP A 175 -7.52 17.69 -24.76
CA ASP A 175 -6.53 17.49 -25.81
C ASP A 175 -5.10 17.36 -25.26
N GLU A 176 -4.71 18.21 -24.31
CA GLU A 176 -3.42 18.12 -23.61
C GLU A 176 -3.33 16.85 -22.78
N ALA A 177 -4.41 16.51 -22.05
CA ALA A 177 -4.48 15.25 -21.31
C ALA A 177 -4.35 14.04 -22.25
N SER A 178 -4.96 14.11 -23.43
CA SER A 178 -4.85 13.09 -24.49
C SER A 178 -3.41 12.92 -24.96
N ILE A 179 -2.72 14.01 -25.28
CA ILE A 179 -1.32 13.98 -25.76
C ILE A 179 -0.39 13.40 -24.68
N ILE A 180 -0.56 13.80 -23.43
CA ILE A 180 0.24 13.27 -22.32
C ILE A 180 -0.06 11.77 -22.13
N ALA A 181 -1.33 11.37 -22.12
CA ALA A 181 -1.70 9.97 -21.95
C ALA A 181 -1.16 9.07 -23.07
N GLU A 182 -1.25 9.49 -24.34
CA GLU A 182 -0.66 8.75 -25.47
C GLU A 182 0.84 8.60 -25.35
N LYS A 183 1.54 9.68 -24.94
CA LYS A 183 2.98 9.64 -24.72
C LYS A 183 3.35 8.67 -23.60
N VAL A 184 2.63 8.73 -22.47
CA VAL A 184 2.84 7.82 -21.34
C VAL A 184 2.63 6.37 -21.81
N ILE A 185 1.54 6.07 -22.52
CA ILE A 185 1.30 4.71 -23.04
C ILE A 185 2.48 4.24 -23.90
N GLY A 186 2.92 5.08 -24.84
CA GLY A 186 4.05 4.76 -25.72
C GLY A 186 5.33 4.44 -24.97
N GLU A 187 5.61 5.11 -23.84
CA GLU A 187 6.78 4.84 -22.99
C GLU A 187 6.71 3.48 -22.28
N PHE A 188 5.51 2.93 -22.04
CA PHE A 188 5.34 1.62 -21.40
C PHE A 188 5.18 0.48 -22.42
N THR A 189 4.74 0.78 -23.64
CA THR A 189 4.48 -0.22 -24.69
C THR A 189 5.48 -0.11 -25.85
N GLU A 190 6.78 0.00 -25.56
CA GLU A 190 7.84 0.12 -26.59
C GLU A 190 7.74 -0.95 -27.68
N ASP A 191 7.39 -2.18 -27.29
CA ASP A 191 7.31 -3.35 -28.17
C ASP A 191 6.01 -3.36 -29.03
N GLN A 192 4.94 -2.72 -28.57
CA GLN A 192 3.62 -2.65 -29.24
C GLN A 192 2.95 -1.29 -28.97
N PRO A 193 3.41 -0.21 -29.64
CA PRO A 193 2.88 1.12 -29.42
C PRO A 193 1.38 1.21 -29.74
N ASN A 194 0.65 2.02 -28.98
CA ASN A 194 -0.81 2.23 -29.07
C ASN A 194 -1.68 1.08 -28.55
N THR A 195 -1.15 0.27 -27.64
CA THR A 195 -1.92 -0.72 -26.87
C THR A 195 -2.06 -0.29 -25.41
N THR A 196 -2.97 -0.89 -24.66
CA THR A 196 -3.11 -0.64 -23.22
C THR A 196 -1.88 -1.13 -22.44
N VAL A 197 -1.50 -0.45 -21.36
CA VAL A 197 -0.37 -0.87 -20.51
C VAL A 197 -0.81 -2.04 -19.62
N THR A 198 -0.14 -3.19 -19.73
CA THR A 198 -0.37 -4.32 -18.81
C THR A 198 0.47 -4.20 -17.54
N LEU A 199 0.14 -4.99 -16.51
CA LEU A 199 0.96 -5.05 -15.30
C LEU A 199 2.42 -5.43 -15.60
N GLU A 200 2.66 -6.31 -16.57
CA GLU A 200 4.01 -6.71 -16.98
C GLU A 200 4.80 -5.55 -17.58
N ASN A 201 4.17 -4.77 -18.48
CA ASN A 201 4.77 -3.56 -19.04
C ASN A 201 5.09 -2.55 -17.93
N PHE A 202 4.13 -2.36 -17.02
CA PHE A 202 4.25 -1.44 -15.90
C PHE A 202 5.36 -1.84 -14.94
N GLU A 203 5.46 -3.13 -14.59
CA GLU A 203 6.54 -3.69 -13.78
C GLU A 203 7.89 -3.50 -14.47
N LYS A 204 8.04 -3.91 -15.74
CA LYS A 204 9.30 -3.79 -16.50
C LYS A 204 9.83 -2.36 -16.50
N THR A 205 9.00 -1.38 -16.83
CA THR A 205 9.40 0.03 -16.88
C THR A 205 9.68 0.57 -15.49
N LEU A 206 8.81 0.34 -14.51
CA LEU A 206 9.01 0.83 -13.16
C LEU A 206 10.16 0.15 -12.43
N HIS A 207 10.55 -1.08 -12.77
CA HIS A 207 11.71 -1.76 -12.17
C HIS A 207 13.01 -0.97 -12.35
N THR A 208 13.11 -0.14 -13.39
CA THR A 208 14.28 0.71 -13.65
C THR A 208 14.30 2.00 -12.82
N LEU A 209 13.16 2.42 -12.24
CA LEU A 209 13.01 3.71 -11.56
C LEU A 209 13.13 3.58 -10.03
N ASP A 210 13.97 4.39 -9.38
CA ASP A 210 14.00 4.39 -7.91
C ASP A 210 12.86 5.24 -7.32
N PHE A 211 11.80 4.57 -6.87
CA PHE A 211 10.64 5.20 -6.21
C PHE A 211 10.38 4.65 -4.80
N ASN A 212 11.23 3.75 -4.28
CA ASN A 212 10.96 3.03 -3.05
C ASN A 212 10.83 3.97 -1.83
N ASP A 213 11.63 5.04 -1.82
CA ASP A 213 11.58 6.09 -0.80
C ASP A 213 10.40 7.06 -1.00
N LYS A 214 9.97 7.27 -2.25
CA LYS A 214 8.85 8.16 -2.60
C LYS A 214 7.50 7.56 -2.18
N MET A 215 7.39 6.23 -2.14
CA MET A 215 6.19 5.49 -1.74
C MET A 215 6.30 4.94 -0.31
N SER A 216 6.83 5.74 0.63
CA SER A 216 6.97 5.38 2.04
C SER A 216 6.14 6.27 2.97
N LEU A 217 5.41 5.66 3.90
CA LEU A 217 4.61 6.40 4.87
C LEU A 217 5.44 6.73 6.11
N LYS A 218 5.59 8.04 6.41
CA LYS A 218 6.31 8.51 7.61
C LYS A 218 5.72 8.00 8.93
N VAL A 219 4.44 7.66 8.98
CA VAL A 219 3.82 7.03 10.18
C VAL A 219 4.45 5.69 10.53
N LEU A 220 5.00 4.98 9.54
CA LEU A 220 5.60 3.67 9.72
C LEU A 220 7.11 3.74 9.98
N LYS A 221 7.71 4.94 10.09
CA LYS A 221 9.14 5.13 10.35
C LYS A 221 9.45 5.26 11.84
#